data_AF-A0A2L0MXY7-F1
#
_entry.id   AF-A0A2L0MXY7-F1
#
_cell.length_a   1.000
_cell.length_b   1.000
_cell.length_c   1.000
_cell.angle_alpha   90.00
_cell.angle_beta   90.00
_cell.angle_gamma   90.00
#
_symmetry.space_group_name_H-M   'P 1'
#
loop_
_entity.id
_entity.type
_entity.pdbx_description
1 polymer ?
#
loop_
_entity_poly.entity_id
_entity_poly.type
_entity_poly.pdbx_seq_one_letter_code
_entity_poly.pdbx_strand_id
1 'polypeptide(L)'
;MHRTLTTPTPGSTPAPRPAPALLSAAGRSRAPLRAAAALGAGGLLLTGCGSPAPAPDSQDDLQARLPRAVKAAGVLKIGSYLNYPPVEFKDSGGAPAGLDPELAKAVGSAIGLKVEFTDMPFEKLIPAVQAKQIDLAMSAVIDTKQRQLGAADDGHQADAGVDFVDYFGSGTSMVVKAGNPLNLSSLESLCGRTVAVQRGTVQDELATRQTAACLRTGKQLQIHRFESDDQALAEVAAGAAAADLNDYPVAQYNTTQPGRVGTFELASSNFLQAGPYGITVAKGNTALRDVIAKALDEVIHSGEYDKILAKWNLHRGAVSSAVVNGGL
;
A
#
# COMPACT_ATOMS: atom_id res chain seq x y z
N MET A 1 30.86 -60.83 14.68
CA MET A 1 31.77 -60.46 13.58
C MET A 1 31.71 -58.95 13.42
N HIS A 2 32.72 -58.27 13.93
CA HIS A 2 32.83 -56.81 13.96
C HIS A 2 33.04 -56.25 12.55
N ARG A 3 32.29 -55.21 12.17
CA ARG A 3 32.64 -54.34 11.04
C ARG A 3 32.75 -52.90 11.53
N THR A 4 33.95 -52.39 11.37
CA THR A 4 34.53 -51.18 11.92
C THR A 4 34.03 -49.94 11.17
N LEU A 5 33.76 -48.89 11.94
CA LEU A 5 33.51 -47.52 11.47
C LEU A 5 34.80 -46.92 10.88
N THR A 6 34.67 -46.18 9.77
CA THR A 6 35.68 -45.22 9.30
C THR A 6 35.02 -43.88 9.03
N THR A 7 35.36 -42.90 9.85
CA THR A 7 35.05 -41.47 9.73
C THR A 7 35.93 -40.79 8.68
N PRO A 8 35.43 -39.83 7.87
CA PRO A 8 36.28 -38.97 7.06
C PRO A 8 36.79 -37.76 7.87
N THR A 9 38.10 -37.53 7.79
CA THR A 9 38.85 -36.37 8.30
C THR A 9 38.57 -35.08 7.51
N PRO A 10 38.73 -33.90 8.14
CA PRO A 10 38.46 -32.59 7.52
C PRO A 10 39.60 -32.15 6.59
N GLY A 11 39.25 -31.72 5.38
CA GLY A 11 40.18 -31.17 4.39
C GLY A 11 40.60 -29.74 4.74
N SER A 12 41.91 -29.51 4.71
CA SER A 12 42.60 -28.24 4.93
C SER A 12 42.52 -27.29 3.73
N THR A 13 42.41 -26.00 4.06
CA THR A 13 42.40 -24.78 3.23
C THR A 13 43.65 -24.60 2.34
N PRO A 14 43.54 -23.84 1.24
CA PRO A 14 44.60 -22.91 0.84
C PRO A 14 44.13 -21.45 0.85
N ALA A 15 44.95 -20.60 1.47
CA ALA A 15 44.81 -19.16 1.63
C ALA A 15 45.05 -18.39 0.29
N PRO A 16 44.73 -17.07 0.23
CA PRO A 16 44.59 -16.34 -1.03
C PRO A 16 45.94 -15.88 -1.61
N ARG A 17 46.02 -15.81 -2.94
CA ARG A 17 47.14 -15.23 -3.70
C ARG A 17 47.01 -13.70 -3.76
N PRO A 18 48.08 -12.92 -3.46
CA PRO A 18 48.10 -11.49 -3.72
C PRO A 18 48.88 -11.13 -5.01
N ALA A 19 48.65 -9.87 -5.45
CA ALA A 19 49.48 -8.99 -6.29
C ALA A 19 49.00 -8.73 -7.75
N PRO A 20 49.34 -7.58 -8.37
CA PRO A 20 50.17 -6.47 -7.87
C PRO A 20 49.53 -5.06 -7.96
N ALA A 21 50.04 -4.18 -7.09
CA ALA A 21 49.88 -2.74 -7.16
C ALA A 21 50.68 -2.17 -8.35
N LEU A 22 50.07 -1.26 -9.11
CA LEU A 22 50.77 -0.48 -10.13
C LEU A 22 51.24 0.86 -9.56
N LEU A 23 52.47 1.14 -9.93
CA LEU A 23 53.37 2.16 -9.41
C LEU A 23 52.96 3.59 -9.81
N SER A 24 53.20 4.50 -8.86
CA SER A 24 53.29 5.95 -9.03
C SER A 24 54.35 6.35 -10.08
N ALA A 25 54.03 7.34 -10.91
CA ALA A 25 55.03 8.18 -11.57
C ALA A 25 54.63 9.65 -11.41
N ALA A 26 55.26 10.31 -10.43
CA ALA A 26 55.29 11.76 -10.30
C ALA A 26 56.40 12.33 -11.19
N GLY A 27 56.06 13.29 -12.05
CA GLY A 27 57.01 14.10 -12.81
C GLY A 27 56.65 15.59 -12.71
N ARG A 28 57.44 16.34 -11.93
CA ARG A 28 57.51 17.81 -11.91
C ARG A 28 58.01 18.29 -13.29
N SER A 29 57.61 19.42 -13.88
CA SER A 29 58.16 20.76 -13.57
C SER A 29 57.60 21.87 -14.50
N ARG A 30 57.10 22.97 -13.91
CA ARG A 30 57.28 24.41 -14.20
C ARG A 30 57.30 24.98 -15.65
N ALA A 31 56.20 25.68 -15.98
CA ALA A 31 56.08 27.10 -16.42
C ALA A 31 56.61 27.55 -17.82
N PRO A 32 56.31 28.79 -18.27
CA PRO A 32 55.02 29.24 -18.82
C PRO A 32 55.17 29.85 -20.23
N LEU A 33 54.13 29.86 -21.07
CA LEU A 33 54.11 30.72 -22.26
C LEU A 33 52.72 31.33 -22.48
N ARG A 34 52.68 32.66 -22.48
CA ARG A 34 51.56 33.50 -22.92
C ARG A 34 51.54 33.58 -24.45
N ALA A 35 50.38 33.42 -25.07
CA ALA A 35 49.93 34.06 -26.33
C ALA A 35 48.46 33.65 -26.56
N ALA A 36 47.50 34.54 -26.34
CA ALA A 36 46.93 35.47 -27.32
C ALA A 36 45.86 34.84 -28.24
N ALA A 37 44.60 35.17 -27.91
CA ALA A 37 43.40 35.38 -28.72
C ALA A 37 43.27 34.73 -30.12
N ALA A 38 42.18 33.98 -30.30
CA ALA A 38 41.37 34.03 -31.50
C ALA A 38 39.89 33.77 -31.16
N LEU A 39 39.03 34.71 -31.52
CA LEU A 39 37.58 34.63 -31.44
C LEU A 39 37.06 33.50 -32.35
N GLY A 40 36.18 32.66 -31.83
CA GLY A 40 35.39 31.71 -32.61
C GLY A 40 33.98 31.62 -32.03
N ALA A 41 33.08 32.43 -32.58
CA ALA A 41 31.65 32.38 -32.30
C ALA A 41 31.05 31.06 -32.82
N GLY A 42 30.30 30.37 -31.97
CA GLY A 42 29.66 29.10 -32.34
C GLY A 42 28.76 28.55 -31.24
N GLY A 43 27.97 29.42 -30.59
CA GLY A 43 26.92 28.98 -29.67
C GLY A 43 25.68 28.58 -30.47
N LEU A 44 25.58 27.30 -30.86
CA LEU A 44 24.29 26.71 -31.26
C LEU A 44 23.40 26.65 -30.01
N LEU A 45 22.53 27.66 -29.86
CA LEU A 45 21.40 27.58 -28.96
C LEU A 45 20.40 26.59 -29.57
N LEU A 46 20.45 25.34 -29.11
CA LEU A 46 19.36 24.38 -29.23
C LEU A 46 18.18 24.89 -28.39
N THR A 47 17.42 25.84 -28.92
CA THR A 47 16.06 26.12 -28.46
C THR A 47 15.20 24.92 -28.83
N GLY A 48 15.26 23.88 -27.99
CA GLY A 48 14.28 22.82 -28.00
C GLY A 48 12.93 23.43 -27.62
N CYS A 49 11.98 23.40 -28.54
CA CYS A 49 10.56 23.62 -28.25
C CYS A 49 10.05 22.46 -27.38
N GLY A 50 10.45 22.43 -26.11
CA GLY A 50 9.71 21.70 -25.08
C GLY A 50 8.64 22.65 -24.58
N SER A 51 7.37 22.38 -24.90
CA SER A 51 6.27 23.03 -24.20
C SER A 51 6.52 22.87 -22.70
N PRO A 52 6.60 23.96 -21.91
CA PRO A 52 6.78 23.83 -20.47
C PRO A 52 5.62 22.98 -19.95
N ALA A 53 5.94 21.98 -19.13
CA ALA A 53 4.92 21.25 -18.38
C ALA A 53 4.06 22.29 -17.64
N PRO A 54 2.73 22.15 -17.64
CA PRO A 54 1.87 23.08 -16.93
C PRO A 54 2.34 23.18 -15.47
N ALA A 55 2.43 24.41 -14.96
CA ALA A 55 2.81 24.66 -13.59
C ALA A 55 1.83 23.91 -12.64
N PRO A 56 2.30 23.43 -11.47
CA PRO A 56 1.41 22.88 -10.45
C PRO A 56 0.36 23.92 -10.05
N ASP A 57 -0.84 23.44 -9.66
CA ASP A 57 -1.92 24.36 -9.28
C ASP A 57 -1.52 25.04 -7.96
N SER A 58 -1.92 26.29 -7.76
CA SER A 58 -1.71 26.90 -6.44
C SER A 58 -2.70 26.31 -5.43
N GLN A 59 -2.35 26.33 -4.14
CA GLN A 59 -3.27 25.96 -3.07
C GLN A 59 -4.60 26.74 -3.15
N ASP A 60 -4.53 28.04 -3.48
CA ASP A 60 -5.71 28.89 -3.64
C ASP A 60 -6.61 28.42 -4.80
N ASP A 61 -6.01 27.95 -5.91
CA ASP A 61 -6.75 27.40 -7.05
C ASP A 61 -7.46 26.09 -6.68
N LEU A 62 -6.78 25.19 -5.97
CA LEU A 62 -7.38 23.95 -5.48
C LEU A 62 -8.51 24.22 -4.49
N GLN A 63 -8.28 25.15 -3.55
CA GLN A 63 -9.28 25.53 -2.56
C GLN A 63 -10.48 26.26 -3.20
N ALA A 64 -10.31 26.95 -4.32
CA ALA A 64 -11.39 27.56 -5.09
C ALA A 64 -12.33 26.52 -5.75
N ARG A 65 -11.80 25.33 -6.07
CA ARG A 65 -12.52 24.24 -6.75
C ARG A 65 -13.24 23.27 -5.80
N LEU A 66 -13.00 23.38 -4.50
CA LEU A 66 -13.66 22.55 -3.49
C LEU A 66 -15.19 22.74 -3.49
N PRO A 67 -15.96 21.68 -3.17
CA PRO A 67 -17.39 21.83 -2.89
C PRO A 67 -17.64 22.88 -1.80
N ARG A 68 -18.66 23.71 -1.99
CA ARG A 68 -18.99 24.82 -1.07
C ARG A 68 -19.12 24.38 0.38
N ALA A 69 -19.74 23.22 0.63
CA ALA A 69 -19.93 22.70 1.99
C ALA A 69 -18.61 22.36 2.68
N VAL A 70 -17.70 21.67 1.97
CA VAL A 70 -16.36 21.31 2.48
C VAL A 70 -15.53 22.57 2.71
N LYS A 71 -15.53 23.49 1.73
CA LYS A 71 -14.81 24.77 1.84
C LYS A 71 -15.31 25.60 3.04
N ALA A 72 -16.62 25.69 3.23
CA ALA A 72 -17.21 26.46 4.32
C ALA A 72 -16.94 25.83 5.70
N ALA A 73 -16.84 24.50 5.78
CA ALA A 73 -16.50 23.81 7.01
C ALA A 73 -15.04 24.04 7.43
N GLY A 74 -14.14 24.30 6.47
CA GLY A 74 -12.70 24.49 6.74
C GLY A 74 -11.99 23.21 7.22
N VAL A 75 -12.68 22.08 7.14
CA VAL A 75 -12.21 20.76 7.57
C VAL A 75 -12.70 19.71 6.57
N LEU A 76 -11.85 18.71 6.35
CA LEU A 76 -12.15 17.50 5.58
C LEU A 76 -12.42 16.35 6.55
N LYS A 77 -13.66 15.84 6.56
CA LYS A 77 -14.07 14.72 7.42
C LYS A 77 -13.75 13.40 6.75
N ILE A 78 -12.88 12.62 7.38
CA ILE A 78 -12.34 11.38 6.84
C ILE A 78 -12.82 10.21 7.70
N GLY A 79 -13.51 9.24 7.11
CA GLY A 79 -13.74 7.95 7.75
C GLY A 79 -12.52 7.05 7.64
N SER A 80 -12.16 6.36 8.72
CA SER A 80 -11.05 5.40 8.72
C SER A 80 -11.26 4.34 9.80
N TYR A 81 -10.79 3.10 9.58
CA TYR A 81 -10.75 2.04 10.59
C TYR A 81 -9.37 2.06 11.26
N LEU A 82 -9.23 2.77 12.38
CA LEU A 82 -7.91 3.09 12.95
C LEU A 82 -7.31 1.96 13.79
N ASN A 83 -7.35 0.73 13.29
CA ASN A 83 -6.76 -0.46 13.92
C ASN A 83 -6.16 -1.43 12.88
N TYR A 84 -5.40 -0.87 11.93
CA TYR A 84 -4.83 -1.57 10.77
C TYR A 84 -3.38 -1.13 10.45
N PRO A 85 -2.43 -1.34 11.38
CA PRO A 85 -1.05 -0.92 11.18
C PRO A 85 -0.35 -1.73 10.06
N PRO A 86 0.52 -1.09 9.27
CA PRO A 86 1.04 0.27 9.42
C PRO A 86 0.27 1.30 8.59
N VAL A 87 -0.88 0.93 8.01
CA VAL A 87 -1.58 1.74 7.01
C VAL A 87 -2.42 2.80 7.71
N GLU A 88 -3.30 2.41 8.62
CA GLU A 88 -4.07 3.32 9.46
C GLU A 88 -4.24 2.76 10.87
N PHE A 89 -3.81 3.51 11.88
CA PHE A 89 -3.96 3.05 13.26
C PHE A 89 -3.90 4.22 14.25
N LYS A 90 -4.17 3.94 15.52
CA LYS A 90 -3.90 4.87 16.62
C LYS A 90 -2.51 4.63 17.18
N ASP A 91 -1.69 5.67 17.26
CA ASP A 91 -0.40 5.60 17.94
C ASP A 91 -0.57 5.40 19.46
N SER A 92 0.56 5.34 20.19
CA SER A 92 0.53 5.17 21.65
C SER A 92 -0.15 6.32 22.40
N GLY A 93 -0.31 7.48 21.78
CA GLY A 93 -1.04 8.62 22.31
C GLY A 93 -2.53 8.61 21.94
N GLY A 94 -2.98 7.63 21.13
CA GLY A 94 -4.34 7.53 20.64
C GLY A 94 -4.61 8.37 19.38
N ALA A 95 -3.60 8.99 18.79
CA ALA A 95 -3.76 9.84 17.61
C ALA A 95 -3.70 9.01 16.31
N PRO A 96 -4.46 9.38 15.26
CA PRO A 96 -4.36 8.73 13.95
C PRO A 96 -2.94 8.87 13.35
N ALA A 97 -2.35 7.71 13.02
CA ALA A 97 -1.01 7.54 12.47
C ALA A 97 -0.99 6.40 11.43
N GLY A 98 0.08 6.34 10.64
CA GLY A 98 0.23 5.38 9.54
C GLY A 98 0.33 6.09 8.18
N LEU A 99 0.37 5.29 7.12
CA LEU A 99 0.35 5.78 5.74
C LEU A 99 -0.85 6.72 5.49
N ASP A 100 -2.05 6.25 5.78
CA ASP A 100 -3.29 6.93 5.42
C ASP A 100 -3.47 8.23 6.20
N PRO A 101 -3.33 8.27 7.55
CA PRO A 101 -3.42 9.52 8.29
C PRO A 101 -2.36 10.56 7.93
N GLU A 102 -1.15 10.15 7.59
CA GLU A 102 -0.09 11.09 7.21
C GLU A 102 -0.28 11.63 5.79
N LEU A 103 -0.67 10.76 4.85
CA LEU A 103 -0.97 11.18 3.48
C LEU A 103 -2.22 12.07 3.43
N ALA A 104 -3.26 11.76 4.19
CA ALA A 104 -4.43 12.60 4.34
C ALA A 104 -4.09 14.00 4.87
N LYS A 105 -3.21 14.10 5.89
CA LYS A 105 -2.75 15.39 6.43
C LYS A 105 -1.97 16.19 5.37
N ALA A 106 -1.14 15.53 4.56
CA ALA A 106 -0.42 16.17 3.46
C ALA A 106 -1.38 16.69 2.38
N VAL A 107 -2.35 15.87 1.97
CA VAL A 107 -3.40 16.27 1.00
C VAL A 107 -4.25 17.42 1.56
N GLY A 108 -4.70 17.34 2.81
CA GLY A 108 -5.44 18.42 3.48
C GLY A 108 -4.65 19.73 3.49
N SER A 109 -3.35 19.64 3.78
CA SER A 109 -2.44 20.80 3.73
C SER A 109 -2.34 21.37 2.32
N ALA A 110 -2.24 20.55 1.28
CA ALA A 110 -2.18 21.02 -0.12
C ALA A 110 -3.44 21.78 -0.57
N ILE A 111 -4.60 21.48 0.02
CA ILE A 111 -5.89 22.16 -0.28
C ILE A 111 -6.31 23.19 0.76
N GLY A 112 -5.45 23.48 1.75
CA GLY A 112 -5.70 24.47 2.79
C GLY A 112 -6.82 24.09 3.76
N LEU A 113 -7.01 22.80 4.05
CA LEU A 113 -7.98 22.28 5.02
C LEU A 113 -7.30 21.51 6.15
N LYS A 114 -7.90 21.54 7.35
CA LYS A 114 -7.59 20.56 8.40
C LYS A 114 -8.26 19.23 8.06
N VAL A 115 -7.71 18.13 8.58
CA VAL A 115 -8.35 16.80 8.50
C VAL A 115 -8.88 16.37 9.86
N GLU A 116 -10.08 15.81 9.89
CA GLU A 116 -10.70 15.22 11.08
C GLU A 116 -11.07 13.76 10.78
N PHE A 117 -10.54 12.84 11.58
CA PHE A 117 -10.81 11.41 11.45
C PHE A 117 -12.01 10.99 12.28
N THR A 118 -12.93 10.26 11.67
CA THR A 118 -13.97 9.49 12.34
C THR A 118 -13.60 8.02 12.29
N ASP A 119 -13.24 7.46 13.45
CA ASP A 119 -12.96 6.03 13.59
C ASP A 119 -14.26 5.22 13.47
N MET A 120 -14.32 4.25 12.56
CA MET A 120 -15.50 3.41 12.35
C MET A 120 -15.16 2.02 11.78
N PRO A 121 -16.07 1.03 11.92
CA PRO A 121 -15.85 -0.29 11.32
C PRO A 121 -15.69 -0.20 9.80
N PHE A 122 -14.79 -1.01 9.24
CA PHE A 122 -14.39 -0.95 7.83
C PHE A 122 -15.60 -1.05 6.88
N GLU A 123 -16.53 -1.96 7.15
CA GLU A 123 -17.71 -2.18 6.32
C GLU A 123 -18.71 -1.03 6.33
N LYS A 124 -18.52 -0.03 7.21
CA LYS A 124 -19.35 1.18 7.29
C LYS A 124 -18.81 2.35 6.47
N LEU A 125 -17.55 2.30 6.02
CA LEU A 125 -16.88 3.40 5.34
C LEU A 125 -17.61 3.81 4.04
N ILE A 126 -17.81 2.87 3.11
CA ILE A 126 -18.49 3.15 1.84
C ILE A 126 -19.93 3.65 2.07
N PRO A 127 -20.77 2.98 2.89
CA PRO A 127 -22.10 3.51 3.23
C PRO A 127 -22.08 4.92 3.82
N ALA A 128 -21.12 5.25 4.70
CA ALA A 128 -21.00 6.56 5.32
C ALA A 128 -20.61 7.66 4.30
N VAL A 129 -19.74 7.34 3.34
CA VAL A 129 -19.39 8.20 2.21
C VAL A 129 -20.63 8.43 1.33
N GLN A 130 -21.36 7.38 0.96
CA GLN A 130 -22.57 7.47 0.14
C GLN A 130 -23.67 8.30 0.82
N ALA A 131 -23.82 8.13 2.13
CA ALA A 131 -24.76 8.89 2.96
C ALA A 131 -24.28 10.33 3.28
N LYS A 132 -23.08 10.72 2.83
CA LYS A 132 -22.46 12.03 3.09
C LYS A 132 -22.32 12.34 4.59
N GLN A 133 -22.14 11.32 5.41
CA GLN A 133 -21.85 11.47 6.85
C GLN A 133 -20.39 11.87 7.08
N ILE A 134 -19.52 11.44 6.17
CA ILE A 134 -18.12 11.82 6.00
C ILE A 134 -17.91 12.31 4.57
N ASP A 135 -16.90 13.14 4.34
CA ASP A 135 -16.63 13.70 3.01
C ASP A 135 -15.95 12.65 2.11
N LEU A 136 -15.04 11.87 2.69
CA LEU A 136 -14.32 10.77 2.05
C LEU A 136 -13.92 9.69 3.07
N ALA A 137 -13.51 8.52 2.58
CA ALA A 137 -12.85 7.50 3.39
C ALA A 137 -11.41 7.26 2.90
N MET A 138 -10.50 7.05 3.84
CA MET A 138 -9.10 6.68 3.58
C MET A 138 -8.70 5.64 4.64
N SER A 139 -8.70 4.39 4.24
CA SER A 139 -8.54 3.23 5.12
C SER A 139 -8.19 1.98 4.32
N ALA A 140 -7.09 1.99 3.58
CA ALA A 140 -6.66 0.85 2.75
C ALA A 140 -7.75 0.28 1.80
N VAL A 141 -8.71 1.11 1.38
CA VAL A 141 -9.85 0.63 0.60
C VAL A 141 -9.39 0.31 -0.80
N ILE A 142 -9.31 -0.97 -1.16
CA ILE A 142 -8.97 -1.40 -2.52
C ILE A 142 -10.03 -0.94 -3.51
N ASP A 143 -9.62 -0.22 -4.55
CA ASP A 143 -10.45 0.15 -5.69
C ASP A 143 -10.68 -1.09 -6.56
N THR A 144 -11.94 -1.48 -6.69
CA THR A 144 -12.39 -2.57 -7.57
C THR A 144 -13.53 -2.08 -8.45
N LYS A 145 -13.69 -2.70 -9.62
CA LYS A 145 -14.80 -2.33 -10.49
C LYS A 145 -16.17 -2.51 -9.83
N GLN A 146 -16.29 -3.53 -8.99
CA GLN A 146 -17.50 -3.81 -8.20
C GLN A 146 -17.86 -2.63 -7.28
N ARG A 147 -16.90 -2.09 -6.52
CA ARG A 147 -17.11 -0.93 -5.64
C ARG A 147 -17.38 0.36 -6.42
N GLN A 148 -16.68 0.57 -7.54
CA GLN A 148 -16.93 1.73 -8.41
C GLN A 148 -18.37 1.78 -8.94
N LEU A 149 -18.93 0.61 -9.27
CA LEU A 149 -20.26 0.47 -9.86
C LEU A 149 -21.37 0.24 -8.81
N GLY A 150 -21.00 -0.08 -7.56
CA GLY A 150 -21.94 -0.48 -6.53
C GLY A 150 -22.61 -1.81 -6.84
N ALA A 151 -21.86 -2.79 -7.36
CA ALA A 151 -22.39 -4.09 -7.74
C ALA A 151 -22.27 -5.12 -6.60
N ALA A 152 -23.24 -6.03 -6.51
CA ALA A 152 -23.17 -7.25 -5.71
C ALA A 152 -22.32 -8.33 -6.41
N ASP A 153 -22.01 -9.40 -5.68
CA ASP A 153 -21.18 -10.52 -6.16
C ASP A 153 -21.76 -11.26 -7.38
N ASP A 154 -23.08 -11.23 -7.56
CA ASP A 154 -23.80 -11.79 -8.71
C ASP A 154 -23.96 -10.78 -9.88
N GLY A 155 -23.40 -9.58 -9.73
CA GLY A 155 -23.31 -8.55 -10.75
C GLY A 155 -24.50 -7.58 -10.82
N HIS A 156 -25.55 -7.73 -10.00
CA HIS A 156 -26.63 -6.73 -9.96
C HIS A 156 -26.19 -5.49 -9.17
N GLN A 157 -26.77 -4.33 -9.47
CA GLN A 157 -26.48 -3.10 -8.73
C GLN A 157 -27.08 -3.18 -7.32
N ALA A 158 -26.23 -3.13 -6.30
CA ALA A 158 -26.58 -3.13 -4.89
C ALA A 158 -26.67 -1.70 -4.31
N ASP A 159 -25.85 -0.77 -4.81
CA ASP A 159 -25.81 0.61 -4.33
C ASP A 159 -25.37 1.61 -5.43
N ALA A 160 -25.13 2.86 -5.04
CA ALA A 160 -24.77 3.94 -5.97
C ALA A 160 -23.33 3.87 -6.51
N GLY A 161 -22.52 2.97 -5.96
CA GLY A 161 -21.07 2.93 -6.13
C GLY A 161 -20.38 4.11 -5.46
N VAL A 162 -19.07 4.18 -5.68
CA VAL A 162 -18.19 5.26 -5.24
C VAL A 162 -17.21 5.60 -6.36
N ASP A 163 -16.50 6.71 -6.23
CA ASP A 163 -15.30 6.99 -7.01
C ASP A 163 -14.07 6.89 -6.11
N PHE A 164 -12.93 6.58 -6.72
CA PHE A 164 -11.64 6.44 -6.05
C PHE A 164 -10.60 7.41 -6.61
N VAL A 165 -9.66 7.79 -5.75
CA VAL A 165 -8.39 8.41 -6.12
C VAL A 165 -7.28 7.51 -5.59
N ASP A 166 -6.61 6.79 -6.48
CA ASP A 166 -5.62 5.76 -6.17
C ASP A 166 -4.29 6.35 -5.70
N TYR A 167 -3.74 5.77 -4.63
CA TYR A 167 -2.57 6.33 -3.93
C TYR A 167 -1.51 5.30 -3.51
N PHE A 168 -1.81 4.01 -3.59
CA PHE A 168 -0.90 2.95 -3.14
C PHE A 168 -1.23 1.62 -3.79
N GLY A 169 -0.25 0.88 -4.28
CA GLY A 169 -0.44 -0.48 -4.82
C GLY A 169 -0.32 -1.54 -3.72
N SER A 170 -1.33 -2.40 -3.58
CA SER A 170 -1.32 -3.51 -2.63
C SER A 170 -1.82 -4.81 -3.27
N GLY A 171 -1.87 -5.87 -2.47
CA GLY A 171 -2.48 -7.14 -2.82
C GLY A 171 -2.77 -7.96 -1.57
N THR A 172 -3.55 -9.02 -1.73
CA THR A 172 -3.89 -9.94 -0.64
C THR A 172 -2.74 -10.92 -0.38
N SER A 173 -2.45 -11.14 0.89
CA SER A 173 -1.56 -12.15 1.44
C SER A 173 -2.30 -13.09 2.38
N MET A 174 -1.70 -14.24 2.63
CA MET A 174 -2.23 -15.24 3.56
C MET A 174 -1.33 -15.29 4.79
N VAL A 175 -1.87 -14.87 5.93
CA VAL A 175 -1.20 -14.96 7.23
C VAL A 175 -1.55 -16.30 7.85
N VAL A 176 -0.53 -17.05 8.25
CA VAL A 176 -0.68 -18.37 8.89
C VAL A 176 0.11 -18.41 10.19
N LYS A 177 -0.13 -19.42 11.02
CA LYS A 177 0.70 -19.68 12.18
C LYS A 177 2.15 -19.93 11.76
N ALA A 178 3.10 -19.42 12.55
CA ALA A 178 4.52 -19.59 12.28
C ALA A 178 4.92 -21.06 12.03
N GLY A 179 5.82 -21.26 11.08
CA GLY A 179 6.21 -22.57 10.56
C GLY A 179 5.21 -23.22 9.60
N ASN A 180 4.08 -22.56 9.29
CA ASN A 180 3.04 -23.00 8.36
C ASN A 180 2.76 -24.51 8.45
N PRO A 181 2.27 -25.00 9.61
CA PRO A 181 2.16 -26.43 9.88
C PRO A 181 1.20 -27.18 8.93
N LEU A 182 0.33 -26.43 8.24
CA LEU A 182 -0.63 -26.97 7.27
C LEU A 182 -0.12 -26.88 5.82
N ASN A 183 1.10 -26.38 5.60
CA ASN A 183 1.73 -26.21 4.28
C ASN A 183 0.84 -25.45 3.29
N LEU A 184 0.16 -24.41 3.75
CA LEU A 184 -0.70 -23.58 2.92
C LEU A 184 0.15 -22.71 1.99
N SER A 185 -0.27 -22.58 0.74
CA SER A 185 0.49 -21.79 -0.26
C SER A 185 -0.36 -21.22 -1.39
N SER A 186 -1.66 -21.58 -1.44
CA SER A 186 -2.59 -21.17 -2.49
C SER A 186 -4.02 -21.13 -1.98
N LEU A 187 -4.93 -20.49 -2.71
CA LEU A 187 -6.36 -20.51 -2.38
C LEU A 187 -6.95 -21.93 -2.39
N GLU A 188 -6.44 -22.82 -3.24
CA GLU A 188 -6.87 -24.22 -3.27
C GLU A 188 -6.48 -24.96 -1.99
N SER A 189 -5.30 -24.65 -1.41
CA SER A 189 -4.86 -25.27 -0.15
C SER A 189 -5.78 -24.95 1.05
N LEU A 190 -6.64 -23.94 0.91
CA LEU A 190 -7.65 -23.57 1.92
C LEU A 190 -8.90 -24.48 1.87
N CYS A 191 -9.14 -25.22 0.78
CA CYS A 191 -10.34 -26.05 0.67
C CYS A 191 -10.42 -27.11 1.78
N GLY A 192 -11.55 -27.16 2.48
CA GLY A 192 -11.76 -28.03 3.64
C GLY A 192 -11.21 -27.46 4.95
N ARG A 193 -10.80 -26.18 4.97
CA ARG A 193 -10.31 -25.46 6.15
C ARG A 193 -11.24 -24.33 6.52
N THR A 194 -10.93 -23.69 7.64
CA THR A 194 -11.52 -22.43 8.07
C THR A 194 -10.54 -21.31 7.78
N VAL A 195 -11.02 -20.20 7.21
CA VAL A 195 -10.27 -18.94 7.14
C VAL A 195 -10.97 -17.87 7.95
N ALA A 196 -10.18 -16.99 8.57
CA ALA A 196 -10.67 -15.78 9.19
C ALA A 196 -10.45 -14.60 8.23
N VAL A 197 -11.36 -13.64 8.22
CA VAL A 197 -11.28 -12.41 7.43
C VAL A 197 -11.97 -11.26 8.15
N GLN A 198 -11.52 -10.04 7.92
CA GLN A 198 -12.30 -8.85 8.26
C GLN A 198 -13.44 -8.67 7.25
N ARG A 199 -14.65 -8.40 7.75
CA ARG A 199 -15.88 -8.28 6.96
C ARG A 199 -15.83 -7.08 6.01
N GLY A 200 -16.39 -7.26 4.81
CA GLY A 200 -16.54 -6.18 3.83
C GLY A 200 -15.28 -5.84 3.04
N THR A 201 -14.19 -6.56 3.30
CA THR A 201 -12.93 -6.45 2.58
C THR A 201 -12.95 -7.26 1.28
N VAL A 202 -12.01 -7.01 0.37
CA VAL A 202 -11.87 -7.83 -0.86
C VAL A 202 -11.43 -9.25 -0.52
N GLN A 203 -10.82 -9.47 0.64
CA GLN A 203 -10.40 -10.75 1.16
C GLN A 203 -11.59 -11.60 1.61
N ASP A 204 -12.62 -10.97 2.19
CA ASP A 204 -13.92 -11.61 2.45
C ASP A 204 -14.59 -12.06 1.15
N GLU A 205 -14.65 -11.18 0.14
CA GLU A 205 -15.18 -11.52 -1.18
C GLU A 205 -14.37 -12.66 -1.84
N LEU A 206 -13.04 -12.62 -1.72
CA LEU A 206 -12.16 -13.66 -2.24
C LEU A 206 -12.39 -15.01 -1.56
N ALA A 207 -12.50 -15.06 -0.23
CA ALA A 207 -12.85 -16.26 0.50
C ALA A 207 -14.24 -16.80 0.10
N THR A 208 -15.19 -15.89 -0.12
CA THR A 208 -16.55 -16.21 -0.56
C THR A 208 -16.54 -16.87 -1.94
N ARG A 209 -15.85 -16.26 -2.93
CA ARG A 209 -15.66 -16.84 -4.27
C ARG A 209 -14.95 -18.19 -4.19
N GLN A 210 -13.94 -18.31 -3.32
CA GLN A 210 -13.19 -19.56 -3.15
C GLN A 210 -14.05 -20.69 -2.57
N THR A 211 -15.07 -20.38 -1.77
CA THR A 211 -16.01 -21.39 -1.24
C THR A 211 -16.70 -22.15 -2.36
N ALA A 212 -17.17 -21.46 -3.40
CA ALA A 212 -17.78 -22.09 -4.57
C ALA A 212 -16.79 -22.98 -5.33
N ALA A 213 -15.52 -22.55 -5.45
CA ALA A 213 -14.48 -23.36 -6.08
C ALA A 213 -14.18 -24.64 -5.30
N CYS A 214 -14.10 -24.53 -3.97
CA CYS A 214 -13.84 -25.64 -3.06
C CYS A 214 -14.99 -26.66 -2.96
N LEU A 215 -16.25 -26.23 -3.15
CA LEU A 215 -17.39 -27.16 -3.21
C LEU A 215 -17.26 -28.15 -4.37
N ARG A 216 -16.66 -27.76 -5.51
CA ARG A 216 -16.44 -28.65 -6.65
C ARG A 216 -15.50 -29.82 -6.35
N THR A 217 -14.67 -29.70 -5.31
CA THR A 217 -13.75 -30.77 -4.86
C THR A 217 -14.26 -31.51 -3.62
N GLY A 218 -15.49 -31.23 -3.17
CA GLY A 218 -16.09 -31.85 -1.98
C GLY A 218 -15.48 -31.40 -0.65
N LYS A 219 -14.61 -30.38 -0.66
CA LYS A 219 -13.90 -29.88 0.51
C LYS A 219 -14.32 -28.44 0.79
N GLN A 220 -15.47 -28.24 1.42
CA GLN A 220 -16.01 -26.91 1.67
C GLN A 220 -15.06 -26.04 2.52
N LEU A 221 -14.77 -24.82 2.05
CA LEU A 221 -14.10 -23.76 2.82
C LEU A 221 -15.12 -23.13 3.78
N GLN A 222 -14.74 -22.96 5.04
CA GLN A 222 -15.50 -22.21 6.04
C GLN A 222 -14.90 -20.81 6.20
N ILE A 223 -15.73 -19.81 6.44
CA ILE A 223 -15.31 -18.42 6.60
C ILE A 223 -15.80 -17.90 7.96
N HIS A 224 -14.87 -17.53 8.82
CA HIS A 224 -15.15 -16.77 10.04
C HIS A 224 -14.96 -15.27 9.74
N ARG A 225 -16.03 -14.49 9.86
CA ARG A 225 -16.02 -13.05 9.55
C ARG A 225 -16.04 -12.21 10.81
N PHE A 226 -15.07 -11.32 10.94
CA PHE A 226 -14.93 -10.42 12.09
C PHE A 226 -15.10 -8.97 11.71
N GLU A 227 -15.39 -8.14 12.70
CA GLU A 227 -15.44 -6.68 12.53
C GLU A 227 -14.02 -6.08 12.50
N SER A 228 -13.09 -6.66 13.26
CA SER A 228 -11.70 -6.22 13.33
C SER A 228 -10.70 -7.24 12.82
N ASP A 229 -9.59 -6.74 12.27
CA ASP A 229 -8.44 -7.53 11.85
C ASP A 229 -7.80 -8.33 12.99
N ASP A 230 -7.64 -7.71 14.17
CA ASP A 230 -7.07 -8.39 15.34
C ASP A 230 -7.88 -9.62 15.77
N GLN A 231 -9.21 -9.61 15.61
CA GLN A 231 -10.04 -10.78 15.87
C GLN A 231 -9.78 -11.90 14.87
N ALA A 232 -9.62 -11.57 13.58
CA ALA A 232 -9.27 -12.55 12.56
C ALA A 232 -7.89 -13.18 12.79
N LEU A 233 -6.88 -12.35 13.12
CA LEU A 233 -5.55 -12.83 13.49
C LEU A 233 -5.55 -13.68 14.77
N ALA A 234 -6.40 -13.36 15.74
CA ALA A 234 -6.54 -14.13 16.98
C ALA A 234 -7.04 -15.57 16.71
N GLU A 235 -7.95 -15.76 15.76
CA GLU A 235 -8.40 -17.10 15.34
C GLU A 235 -7.26 -17.94 14.78
N VAL A 236 -6.36 -17.33 14.00
CA VAL A 236 -5.17 -18.01 13.46
C VAL A 236 -4.19 -18.36 14.58
N ALA A 237 -3.96 -17.45 15.52
CA ALA A 237 -3.10 -17.71 16.68
C ALA A 237 -3.62 -18.88 17.52
N ALA A 238 -4.93 -18.92 17.75
CA ALA A 238 -5.64 -19.97 18.47
C ALA A 238 -5.73 -21.30 17.69
N GLY A 239 -5.53 -21.27 16.37
CA GLY A 239 -5.68 -22.42 15.49
C GLY A 239 -7.13 -22.76 15.14
N ALA A 240 -8.07 -21.86 15.45
CA ALA A 240 -9.47 -21.99 15.07
C ALA A 240 -9.68 -21.68 13.57
N ALA A 241 -8.87 -20.75 13.02
CA ALA A 241 -8.70 -20.57 11.59
C ALA A 241 -7.32 -21.09 11.14
N ALA A 242 -7.27 -21.67 9.94
CA ALA A 242 -6.04 -22.14 9.33
C ALA A 242 -5.20 -20.99 8.75
N ALA A 243 -5.87 -19.92 8.30
CA ALA A 243 -5.25 -18.72 7.78
C ALA A 243 -6.16 -17.51 7.94
N ASP A 244 -5.55 -16.34 7.91
CA ASP A 244 -6.19 -15.05 7.73
C ASP A 244 -5.82 -14.51 6.34
N LEU A 245 -6.81 -14.04 5.56
CA LEU A 245 -6.56 -13.37 4.29
C LEU A 245 -6.56 -11.87 4.53
N ASN A 246 -5.43 -11.24 4.23
CA ASN A 246 -5.15 -9.89 4.71
C ASN A 246 -4.40 -9.07 3.66
N ASP A 247 -4.42 -7.76 3.77
CA ASP A 247 -3.61 -6.87 2.92
C ASP A 247 -2.11 -7.09 3.16
N TYR A 248 -1.32 -7.13 2.08
CA TYR A 248 0.12 -7.37 2.18
C TYR A 248 0.87 -6.48 3.17
N PRO A 249 0.74 -5.13 3.17
CA PRO A 249 1.49 -4.29 4.11
C PRO A 249 1.16 -4.62 5.58
N VAL A 250 -0.11 -4.94 5.87
CA VAL A 250 -0.57 -5.31 7.21
C VAL A 250 -0.12 -6.72 7.58
N ALA A 251 -0.28 -7.67 6.67
CA ALA A 251 0.22 -9.04 6.82
C ALA A 251 1.74 -9.06 7.08
N GLN A 252 2.51 -8.28 6.32
CA GLN A 252 3.96 -8.15 6.51
C GLN A 252 4.29 -7.54 7.87
N TYR A 253 3.60 -6.47 8.27
CA TYR A 253 3.79 -5.86 9.58
C TYR A 253 3.50 -6.86 10.71
N ASN A 254 2.40 -7.60 10.62
CA ASN A 254 1.99 -8.58 11.64
C ASN A 254 2.94 -9.78 11.78
N THR A 255 3.78 -10.06 10.79
CA THR A 255 4.78 -11.14 10.84
C THR A 255 6.16 -10.65 11.27
N THR A 256 6.42 -9.34 11.21
CA THR A 256 7.74 -8.74 11.45
C THR A 256 7.80 -7.83 12.69
N GLN A 257 6.64 -7.39 13.19
CA GLN A 257 6.57 -6.48 14.33
C GLN A 257 7.15 -7.11 15.61
N PRO A 258 8.01 -6.40 16.36
CA PRO A 258 8.46 -6.84 17.67
C PRO A 258 7.29 -7.23 18.58
N GLY A 259 7.34 -8.43 19.17
CA GLY A 259 6.26 -9.01 19.97
C GLY A 259 5.26 -9.88 19.20
N ARG A 260 5.24 -9.82 17.86
CA ARG A 260 4.47 -10.74 17.00
C ARG A 260 5.36 -11.73 16.23
N VAL A 261 6.68 -11.49 16.18
CA VAL A 261 7.66 -12.41 15.57
C VAL A 261 7.55 -13.81 16.17
N GLY A 262 7.45 -14.81 15.31
CA GLY A 262 7.31 -16.22 15.71
C GLY A 262 5.87 -16.64 16.04
N THR A 263 4.90 -15.73 16.00
CA THR A 263 3.47 -16.05 16.10
C THR A 263 2.88 -16.38 14.73
N PHE A 264 3.22 -15.56 13.73
CA PHE A 264 2.70 -15.64 12.38
C PHE A 264 3.82 -15.68 11.34
N GLU A 265 3.50 -16.18 10.15
CA GLU A 265 4.29 -16.00 8.93
C GLU A 265 3.38 -15.86 7.71
N LEU A 266 3.94 -15.39 6.58
CA LEU A 266 3.23 -15.37 5.31
C LEU A 266 3.32 -16.76 4.66
N ALA A 267 2.17 -17.31 4.26
CA ALA A 267 2.10 -18.64 3.64
C ALA A 267 2.83 -18.72 2.29
N SER A 268 2.95 -17.57 1.60
CA SER A 268 3.72 -17.45 0.36
C SER A 268 4.19 -16.01 0.16
N SER A 269 5.19 -15.82 -0.71
CA SER A 269 5.63 -14.50 -1.18
C SER A 269 4.75 -13.93 -2.32
N ASN A 270 3.79 -14.71 -2.80
CA ASN A 270 2.93 -14.32 -3.93
C ASN A 270 1.74 -13.51 -3.43
N PHE A 271 1.41 -12.45 -4.17
CA PHE A 271 0.23 -11.65 -3.92
C PHE A 271 -0.95 -12.17 -4.72
N LEU A 272 -2.09 -12.24 -4.06
CA LEU A 272 -3.37 -12.52 -4.69
C LEU A 272 -4.06 -11.19 -4.96
N GLN A 273 -4.73 -11.05 -6.11
CA GLN A 273 -5.60 -9.89 -6.40
C GLN A 273 -4.94 -8.54 -6.10
N ALA A 274 -3.84 -8.24 -6.79
CA ALA A 274 -3.22 -6.93 -6.67
C ALA A 274 -4.19 -5.85 -7.17
N GLY A 275 -4.25 -4.73 -6.46
CA GLY A 275 -5.11 -3.59 -6.76
C GLY A 275 -4.66 -2.35 -6.01
N PRO A 276 -5.06 -1.15 -6.47
CA PRO A 276 -4.72 0.08 -5.78
C PRO A 276 -5.62 0.29 -4.56
N TYR A 277 -5.07 0.84 -3.48
CA TYR A 277 -5.85 1.58 -2.49
C TYR A 277 -6.29 2.91 -3.08
N GLY A 278 -7.54 3.24 -2.85
CA GLY A 278 -8.15 4.47 -3.32
C GLY A 278 -8.79 5.27 -2.19
N ILE A 279 -8.55 6.59 -2.19
CA ILE A 279 -9.31 7.54 -1.40
C ILE A 279 -10.75 7.52 -1.93
N THR A 280 -11.68 7.08 -1.10
CA THR A 280 -13.06 6.80 -1.50
C THR A 280 -13.91 8.07 -1.37
N VAL A 281 -14.56 8.49 -2.45
CA VAL A 281 -15.47 9.64 -2.47
C VAL A 281 -16.82 9.26 -3.04
N ALA A 282 -17.87 9.97 -2.61
CA ALA A 282 -19.23 9.67 -3.03
C ALA A 282 -19.38 9.83 -4.55
N LYS A 283 -20.11 8.90 -5.19
CA LYS A 283 -20.42 9.00 -6.62
C LYS A 283 -21.06 10.35 -6.94
N GLY A 284 -20.58 11.01 -8.00
CA GLY A 284 -21.07 12.32 -8.42
C GLY A 284 -20.48 13.51 -7.66
N ASN A 285 -19.68 13.31 -6.60
CA ASN A 285 -18.88 14.37 -5.99
C ASN A 285 -17.57 14.59 -6.75
N THR A 286 -17.67 14.83 -8.07
CA THR A 286 -16.51 14.94 -8.97
C THR A 286 -15.63 16.13 -8.61
N ALA A 287 -16.20 17.22 -8.10
CA ALA A 287 -15.44 18.38 -7.64
C ALA A 287 -14.48 18.03 -6.49
N LEU A 288 -14.94 17.29 -5.47
CA LEU A 288 -14.04 16.85 -4.39
C LEU A 288 -13.02 15.84 -4.93
N ARG A 289 -13.48 14.84 -5.69
CA ARG A 289 -12.62 13.82 -6.30
C ARG A 289 -11.46 14.42 -7.06
N ASP A 290 -11.74 15.36 -7.97
CA ASP A 290 -10.74 15.93 -8.86
C ASP A 290 -9.77 16.85 -8.12
N VAL A 291 -10.22 17.55 -7.08
CA VAL A 291 -9.33 18.33 -6.18
C VAL A 291 -8.44 17.40 -5.37
N ILE A 292 -8.97 16.31 -4.81
CA ILE A 292 -8.18 15.32 -4.06
C ILE A 292 -7.15 14.63 -4.97
N ALA A 293 -7.54 14.26 -6.20
CA ALA A 293 -6.62 13.69 -7.18
C ALA A 293 -5.46 14.63 -7.49
N LYS A 294 -5.75 15.89 -7.75
CA LYS A 294 -4.70 16.89 -8.05
C LYS A 294 -3.80 17.16 -6.84
N ALA A 295 -4.37 17.29 -5.65
CA ALA A 295 -3.63 17.51 -4.41
C ALA A 295 -2.73 16.31 -4.06
N LEU A 296 -3.24 15.09 -4.22
CA LEU A 296 -2.44 13.88 -4.03
C LEU A 296 -1.29 13.82 -5.04
N ASP A 297 -1.55 14.14 -6.31
CA ASP A 297 -0.53 14.17 -7.34
C ASP A 297 0.59 15.18 -7.01
N GLU A 298 0.24 16.35 -6.45
CA GLU A 298 1.23 17.31 -5.95
C GLU A 298 2.03 16.77 -4.76
N VAL A 299 1.38 16.08 -3.82
CA VAL A 299 2.07 15.43 -2.70
C VAL A 299 3.04 14.35 -3.19
N ILE A 300 2.66 13.56 -4.19
CA ILE A 300 3.52 12.56 -4.85
C ILE A 300 4.75 13.24 -5.45
N HIS A 301 4.56 14.28 -6.27
CA HIS A 301 5.66 14.95 -6.97
C HIS A 301 6.52 15.85 -6.07
N SER A 302 6.05 16.23 -4.88
CA SER A 302 6.81 17.05 -3.92
C SER A 302 7.92 16.28 -3.17
N GLY A 303 7.90 14.95 -3.24
CA GLY A 303 8.75 14.07 -2.44
C GLY A 303 8.28 13.86 -1.00
N GLU A 304 7.18 14.49 -0.57
CA GLU A 304 6.59 14.23 0.74
C GLU A 304 5.98 12.82 0.82
N TYR A 305 5.33 12.37 -0.25
CA TYR A 305 4.84 10.99 -0.38
C TYR A 305 5.93 9.95 -0.11
N ASP A 306 7.09 10.10 -0.76
CA ASP A 306 8.22 9.18 -0.59
C ASP A 306 8.76 9.17 0.85
N LYS A 307 8.76 10.33 1.53
CA LYS A 307 9.16 10.40 2.95
C LYS A 307 8.17 9.64 3.85
N ILE A 308 6.87 9.79 3.60
CA ILE A 308 5.83 9.06 4.33
C ILE A 308 5.99 7.56 4.10
N LEU A 309 6.16 7.12 2.84
CA LEU A 309 6.39 5.70 2.53
C LEU A 309 7.67 5.16 3.18
N ALA A 310 8.75 5.93 3.16
CA ALA A 310 10.02 5.52 3.77
C ALA A 310 9.88 5.33 5.29
N LYS A 311 9.16 6.24 5.97
CA LYS A 311 8.90 6.15 7.41
C LYS A 311 8.22 4.84 7.81
N TRP A 312 7.30 4.36 6.98
CA TRP A 312 6.53 3.14 7.24
C TRP A 312 7.07 1.89 6.52
N ASN A 313 8.20 2.02 5.81
CA ASN A 313 8.80 0.96 4.99
C ASN A 313 7.86 0.40 3.90
N LEU A 314 7.09 1.28 3.25
CA LEU A 314 6.04 0.92 2.29
C LEU A 314 6.40 1.20 0.82
N HIS A 315 7.67 1.41 0.51
CA HIS A 315 8.15 1.73 -0.85
C HIS A 315 7.67 0.76 -1.95
N ARG A 316 7.38 -0.50 -1.62
CA ARG A 316 6.92 -1.52 -2.58
C ARG A 316 5.57 -1.19 -3.24
N GLY A 317 4.71 -0.44 -2.55
CA GLY A 317 3.41 -0.02 -3.08
C GLY A 317 3.38 1.40 -3.63
N ALA A 318 4.54 2.05 -3.79
CA ALA A 318 4.60 3.41 -4.32
C ALA A 318 3.92 3.52 -5.69
N VAL A 319 3.17 4.60 -5.90
CA VAL A 319 2.63 4.99 -7.21
C VAL A 319 3.35 6.25 -7.71
N SER A 320 3.38 6.45 -9.03
CA SER A 320 4.02 7.61 -9.64
C SER A 320 3.09 8.81 -9.82
N SER A 321 1.78 8.61 -9.69
CA SER A 321 0.75 9.64 -9.90
C SER A 321 -0.58 9.19 -9.30
N ALA A 322 -1.44 10.14 -8.98
CA ALA A 322 -2.82 9.83 -8.59
C ALA A 322 -3.64 9.37 -9.82
N VAL A 323 -4.41 8.29 -9.68
CA VAL A 323 -5.29 7.78 -10.75
C VAL A 323 -6.73 7.75 -10.26
N VAL A 324 -7.67 8.24 -11.06
CA VAL A 324 -9.09 8.15 -10.72
C VAL A 324 -9.67 6.85 -11.25
N ASN A 325 -10.27 6.04 -10.36
CA ASN A 325 -10.93 4.78 -10.71
C ASN A 325 -10.02 3.82 -11.51
N GLY A 326 -8.76 3.65 -11.10
CA GLY A 326 -7.78 2.81 -11.78
C GLY A 326 -7.91 1.32 -11.45
N GLY A 327 -8.74 0.95 -10.48
CA GLY A 327 -9.07 -0.42 -10.12
C GLY A 327 -9.75 -1.19 -11.26
N LEU A 328 -9.37 -2.47 -11.38
CA LEU A 328 -9.88 -3.42 -12.38
C LEU A 328 -11.03 -4.29 -11.85
#